data_AF-A0A9Q8YG30-F1
#
_entry.id   AF-A0A9Q8YG30-F1
#
_cell.length_a   1.000
_cell.length_b   1.000
_cell.length_c   1.000
_cell.angle_alpha   90.00
_cell.angle_beta   90.00
_cell.angle_gamma   90.00
#
_symmetry.space_group_name_H-M   'P 1'
#
loop_
_entity.id
_entity.type
_entity.pdbx_description
1 polymer ?
#
loop_
_entity_poly.entity_id
_entity_poly.type
_entity_poly.pdbx_seq_one_letter_code
_entity_poly.pdbx_strand_id
1 'polypeptide(L)'
;MGLVHLGRARLAMALPAHRERLRSVKDHGLYDLFEKYALAANTLDALQRETPRREERIHDFQQLCLDLQAEVVVVLDRLHEESW
;
A
#
# COMPACT_ATOMS: atom_id res chain seq x y z
N MET A 1 -14.53 2.58 2.44
CA MET A 1 -14.26 1.19 2.91
C MET A 1 -13.80 0.21 1.83
N GLY A 2 -14.29 0.25 0.59
CA GLY A 2 -13.81 -0.67 -0.46
C GLY A 2 -12.30 -0.54 -0.74
N LEU A 3 -11.79 0.69 -0.76
CA LEU A 3 -10.36 0.98 -0.97
C LEU A 3 -9.48 0.51 0.20
N VAL A 4 -9.92 0.66 1.46
CA VAL A 4 -9.19 0.14 2.63
C VAL A 4 -8.91 -1.36 2.48
N HIS A 5 -9.96 -2.13 2.19
CA HIS A 5 -9.83 -3.58 2.09
C HIS A 5 -8.98 -4.01 0.88
N LEU A 6 -9.14 -3.34 -0.25
CA LEU A 6 -8.32 -3.58 -1.44
C LEU A 6 -6.84 -3.26 -1.16
N GLY A 7 -6.56 -2.09 -0.60
CA GLY A 7 -5.21 -1.65 -0.26
C GLY A 7 -4.52 -2.60 0.70
N ARG A 8 -5.22 -2.98 1.77
CA ARG A 8 -4.74 -3.98 2.74
C ARG A 8 -4.43 -5.32 2.09
N ALA A 9 -5.28 -5.80 1.18
CA ALA A 9 -5.06 -7.05 0.46
C ALA A 9 -3.84 -6.95 -0.49
N ARG A 10 -3.72 -5.85 -1.24
CA ARG A 10 -2.58 -5.63 -2.14
C ARG A 10 -1.26 -5.45 -1.37
N LEU A 11 -1.26 -4.77 -0.23
CA LEU A 11 -0.11 -4.67 0.66
C LEU A 11 0.28 -6.03 1.23
N ALA A 12 -0.70 -6.85 1.63
CA ALA A 12 -0.43 -8.20 2.13
C ALA A 12 0.17 -9.13 1.05
N MET A 13 -0.04 -8.84 -0.24
CA MET A 13 0.65 -9.49 -1.34
C MET A 13 2.06 -8.92 -1.58
N ALA A 14 2.21 -7.59 -1.55
CA ALA A 14 3.48 -6.91 -1.77
C ALA A 14 4.48 -7.08 -0.60
N LEU A 15 4.00 -7.28 0.62
CA LEU A 15 4.79 -7.40 1.85
C LEU A 15 4.54 -8.76 2.54
N PRO A 16 5.05 -9.89 2.00
CA PRO A 16 4.75 -11.22 2.54
C PRO A 16 5.13 -11.39 4.01
N ALA A 17 6.25 -10.80 4.45
CA ALA A 17 6.71 -10.85 5.83
C ALA A 17 5.74 -10.19 6.83
N HIS A 18 4.93 -9.24 6.36
CA HIS A 18 3.98 -8.46 7.18
C HIS A 18 2.53 -8.89 6.98
N ARG A 19 2.27 -9.91 6.16
CA ARG A 19 0.94 -10.32 5.71
C ARG A 19 -0.04 -10.57 6.86
N GLU A 20 0.36 -11.33 7.87
CA GLU A 20 -0.53 -11.67 8.98
C GLU A 20 -0.85 -10.44 9.85
N ARG A 21 0.15 -9.58 10.08
CA ARG A 21 -0.04 -8.29 10.79
C ARG A 21 -0.99 -7.37 10.03
N LEU A 22 -0.81 -7.25 8.72
CA LEU A 22 -1.69 -6.47 7.85
C LEU A 22 -3.15 -6.98 7.87
N ARG A 23 -3.36 -8.29 8.02
CA ARG A 23 -4.71 -8.88 8.08
C ARG A 23 -5.41 -8.64 9.42
N SER A 24 -4.66 -8.66 10.52
CA SER A 24 -5.19 -8.59 11.88
C SER A 24 -5.28 -7.18 12.43
N VAL A 25 -4.46 -6.24 11.94
CA VAL A 25 -4.38 -4.87 12.47
C VAL A 25 -5.69 -4.11 12.27
N LYS A 26 -6.13 -3.44 13.33
CA LYS A 26 -7.32 -2.58 13.39
C LYS A 26 -6.91 -1.18 13.87
N ASP A 27 -5.96 -0.58 13.17
CA ASP A 27 -5.50 0.78 13.43
C ASP A 27 -6.04 1.75 12.38
N HIS A 28 -6.62 2.86 12.84
CA HIS A 28 -7.22 3.85 11.97
C HIS A 28 -6.19 4.65 11.16
N GLY A 29 -4.97 4.82 11.68
CA GLY A 29 -3.87 5.46 10.95
C GLY A 29 -3.44 4.65 9.73
N LEU A 30 -3.43 3.32 9.84
CA LEU A 30 -3.16 2.44 8.70
C LEU A 30 -4.27 2.45 7.64
N TYR A 31 -5.51 2.78 7.98
CA TYR A 31 -6.60 2.77 7.00
C TYR A 31 -6.41 3.81 5.90
N ASP A 32 -5.92 5.00 6.24
CA ASP A 32 -5.58 6.04 5.25
C ASP A 32 -4.45 5.58 4.32
N LEU A 33 -3.41 4.95 4.88
CA LEU A 33 -2.31 4.38 4.09
C LEU A 33 -2.80 3.25 3.16
N PHE A 34 -3.74 2.43 3.61
CA PHE A 34 -4.34 1.40 2.76
C PHE A 34 -5.13 2.01 1.61
N GLU A 35 -5.94 3.05 1.85
CA GLU A 35 -6.68 3.73 0.78
C GLU A 35 -5.75 4.39 -0.23
N LYS A 36 -4.72 5.12 0.24
CA LYS A 36 -3.71 5.75 -0.62
C LYS A 36 -2.99 4.73 -1.48
N TYR A 37 -2.58 3.60 -0.89
CA TYR A 37 -1.92 2.53 -1.64
C TYR A 37 -2.83 1.90 -2.69
N ALA A 38 -4.11 1.67 -2.35
CA ALA A 38 -5.08 1.15 -3.31
C ALA A 38 -5.23 2.08 -4.51
N LEU A 39 -5.30 3.40 -4.29
CA LEU A 39 -5.38 4.39 -5.35
C LEU A 39 -4.12 4.41 -6.21
N ALA A 40 -2.94 4.51 -5.59
CA ALA A 40 -1.66 4.54 -6.30
C ALA A 40 -1.47 3.29 -7.17
N ALA A 41 -1.73 2.10 -6.61
CA ALA A 41 -1.58 0.84 -7.32
C ALA A 41 -2.61 0.70 -8.46
N ASN A 42 -3.85 1.13 -8.28
CA ASN A 42 -4.86 1.12 -9.35
C ASN A 42 -4.50 2.11 -10.48
N THR A 43 -3.99 3.29 -10.15
CA THR A 43 -3.51 4.25 -11.15
C THR A 43 -2.31 3.71 -11.90
N LEU A 44 -1.37 3.06 -11.21
CA LEU A 44 -0.24 2.38 -11.85
C LEU A 44 -0.73 1.31 -12.84
N ASP A 45 -1.65 0.44 -12.41
CA ASP A 45 -2.24 -0.60 -13.27
C ASP A 45 -2.94 0.02 -14.51
N ALA A 46 -3.59 1.18 -14.35
CA ALA A 46 -4.20 1.91 -15.46
C ALA A 46 -3.14 2.47 -16.43
N LEU A 47 -2.13 3.17 -15.92
CA LEU A 47 -1.05 3.76 -16.72
C LEU A 47 -0.27 2.70 -17.51
N GLN A 48 -0.03 1.51 -16.94
CA GLN A 48 0.65 0.41 -17.63
C GLN A 48 -0.13 -0.15 -18.83
N ARG A 49 -1.46 0.03 -18.83
CA ARG A 49 -2.37 -0.38 -19.91
C ARG A 49 -2.63 0.73 -20.93
N GLU A 50 -2.24 1.98 -20.65
CA GLU A 50 -2.39 3.10 -21.59
C GLU A 50 -1.48 2.95 -22.82
N THR A 51 -1.95 3.43 -23.97
CA THR A 51 -1.18 3.53 -25.22
C THR A 51 -1.42 4.90 -25.86
N PRO A 52 -0.38 5.74 -26.07
CA PRO A 52 1.03 5.48 -25.75
C PRO A 52 1.29 5.47 -24.23
N ARG A 53 2.28 4.67 -23.80
CA ARG A 53 2.68 4.60 -22.39
C ARG A 53 3.33 5.91 -21.94
N ARG A 54 2.97 6.35 -20.74
CA ARG A 54 3.55 7.54 -20.09
C ARG A 54 4.58 7.08 -19.06
N GLU A 55 5.76 6.69 -19.54
CA GLU A 55 6.81 6.04 -18.73
C GLU A 55 7.19 6.83 -17.46
N GLU A 56 7.30 8.16 -17.55
CA GLU A 56 7.59 9.02 -16.40
C GLU A 56 6.53 8.88 -15.29
N ARG A 57 5.23 8.92 -15.65
CA ARG A 57 4.15 8.73 -14.67
C ARG A 57 4.13 7.32 -14.11
N ILE A 58 4.45 6.32 -14.93
CA ILE A 58 4.54 4.93 -14.45
C ILE A 58 5.62 4.84 -13.37
N HIS A 59 6.79 5.43 -13.62
CA HIS A 59 7.90 5.47 -12.66
C HIS A 59 7.50 6.20 -11.37
N ASP A 60 6.85 7.36 -11.46
CA ASP A 60 6.40 8.12 -10.28
C ASP A 60 5.43 7.31 -9.41
N PHE A 61 4.46 6.62 -10.02
CA PHE A 61 3.51 5.80 -9.28
C PHE A 61 4.13 4.50 -8.74
N GLN A 62 5.17 3.97 -9.38
CA GLN A 62 5.97 2.87 -8.82
C GLN A 62 6.70 3.32 -7.56
N GLN A 63 7.35 4.48 -7.60
CA GLN A 63 8.05 5.03 -6.44
C GLN A 63 7.06 5.32 -5.30
N LEU A 64 5.92 5.96 -5.61
CA LEU A 64 4.86 6.20 -4.62
C LEU A 64 4.36 4.90 -3.97
N CYS A 65 4.21 3.82 -4.74
CA CYS A 65 3.84 2.52 -4.17
C CYS A 65 4.90 2.00 -3.19
N LEU A 66 6.18 2.15 -3.51
CA LEU A 66 7.29 1.73 -2.64
C LEU A 66 7.36 2.58 -1.36
N ASP A 67 7.18 3.89 -1.47
CA ASP A 67 7.19 4.81 -0.33
C ASP A 67 6.06 4.49 0.65
N LEU A 68 4.85 4.27 0.13
CA LEU A 68 3.70 3.86 0.94
C LEU A 68 3.90 2.49 1.59
N GLN A 69 4.53 1.54 0.90
CA GLN A 69 4.90 0.25 1.49
C GLN A 69 5.87 0.42 2.66
N ALA A 70 6.89 1.27 2.51
CA ALA A 70 7.87 1.55 3.56
C ALA A 70 7.20 2.21 4.78
N GLU A 71 6.33 3.20 4.55
CA GLU A 71 5.60 3.88 5.62
C GLU A 71 4.70 2.92 6.40
N VAL A 72 3.98 2.03 5.70
CA VAL A 72 3.16 0.98 6.33
C VAL A 72 4.02 0.06 7.21
N VAL A 73 5.21 -0.34 6.78
CA VAL A 73 6.12 -1.17 7.59
C VAL A 73 6.53 -0.44 8.85
N VAL A 74 6.95 0.83 8.75
CA VAL A 74 7.35 1.65 9.90
C VAL A 74 6.22 1.75 10.93
N VAL A 75 4.99 2.04 10.47
CA VAL A 75 3.83 2.12 11.37
C VAL A 75 3.52 0.78 12.00
N LEU A 76 3.56 -0.31 11.23
CA LEU A 76 3.34 -1.66 11.77
C LEU A 76 4.36 -1.99 12.87
N ASP A 77 5.64 -1.73 12.63
CA ASP A 77 6.72 -2.05 13.57
C ASP A 77 6.59 -1.25 14.87
N ARG A 78 6.25 0.04 14.75
CA ARG A 78 5.92 0.86 15.91
C ARG A 78 4.75 0.29 16.72
N LEU A 79 3.66 -0.12 16.06
CA LEU A 79 2.51 -0.72 16.75
C LEU A 79 2.86 -2.06 17.45
N HIS A 80 3.87 -2.77 16.94
CA HIS A 80 4.36 -3.99 17.59
C HIS A 80 5.14 -3.69 18.87
N GLU A 81 5.99 -2.66 18.86
CA GLU A 81 6.78 -2.22 20.01
C GLU A 81 5.89 -1.67 21.14
N GLU A 82 4.82 -0.94 20.82
CA GLU A 82 3.87 -0.37 21.80
C GLU A 82 2.97 -1.43 22.47
N SER A 83 2.96 -2.67 21.97
CA SER A 83 2.13 -3.78 22.49
C SER A 83 2.84 -4.66 23.53
N TRP A 84 4.06 -4.29 23.95
CA TRP A 84 4.88 -4.94 24.99
C TRP A 84 5.24 -3.97 26.11
#